data_AF-A0A8D8BJQ4-F1
#
_entry.id   AF-A0A8D8BJQ4-F1
#
_cell.length_a   1.000
_cell.length_b   1.000
_cell.length_c   1.000
_cell.angle_alpha   90.00
_cell.angle_beta   90.00
_cell.angle_gamma   90.00
#
_symmetry.space_group_name_H-M   'P 1'
#
loop_
_entity.id
_entity.type
_entity.pdbx_description
1 polymer ?
#
loop_
_entity_poly.entity_id
_entity_poly.type
_entity_poly.pdbx_seq_one_letter_code
_entity_poly.pdbx_strand_id
1 'polypeptide(L)'
;ADGSGDHGLFQISDIYWCSYSSQPGKACGVTCEDMKNSDISDDIRCIQIIFDEHRRISGNGFNAWSVYKPYCQGREESFIHNCFDETVPSTSIRPRPGITAPTQPGKKSALTAAPPIGKVYDRCELAND
;
A
#
# COMPACT_ATOMS: atom_id res chain seq x y z
N ALA A 1 -0.14 21.19 -0.82
CA ALA A 1 -0.92 20.03 -1.25
C ALA A 1 -1.98 20.54 -2.20
N ASP A 2 -2.05 19.95 -3.39
CA ASP A 2 -3.04 20.20 -4.45
C ASP A 2 -4.39 19.49 -4.19
N GLY A 3 -4.49 18.75 -3.08
CA GLY A 3 -5.70 18.07 -2.65
C GLY A 3 -5.74 16.59 -3.03
N SER A 4 -4.73 16.08 -3.74
CA SER A 4 -4.57 14.65 -4.00
C SER A 4 -4.14 13.89 -2.74
N GLY A 5 -4.49 12.61 -2.67
CA GLY A 5 -4.05 11.67 -1.66
C GLY A 5 -3.51 10.36 -2.23
N ASP A 6 -2.84 9.63 -1.35
CA ASP A 6 -2.38 8.26 -1.60
C ASP A 6 -3.24 7.29 -0.78
N HIS A 7 -3.64 6.18 -1.41
CA HIS A 7 -4.68 5.28 -0.91
C HIS A 7 -4.14 3.89 -0.60
N GLY A 8 -4.68 3.27 0.44
CA GLY A 8 -4.43 1.86 0.71
C GLY A 8 -3.06 1.50 1.27
N LEU A 9 -2.82 0.19 1.32
CA LEU A 9 -1.59 -0.42 1.82
C LEU A 9 -0.36 0.04 1.02
N PHE A 10 -0.53 0.17 -0.30
CA PHE A 10 0.55 0.54 -1.22
C PHE A 10 0.62 2.04 -1.53
N GLN A 11 -0.14 2.89 -0.85
CA GLN A 11 -0.11 4.35 -1.05
C GLN A 11 -0.26 4.74 -2.54
N ILE A 12 -1.35 4.28 -3.16
CA ILE A 12 -1.66 4.46 -4.58
C ILE A 12 -2.24 5.86 -4.81
N SER A 13 -1.60 6.67 -5.66
CA SER A 13 -2.01 8.06 -5.93
C SER A 13 -3.30 8.16 -6.77
N ASP A 14 -4.25 8.97 -6.31
CA ASP A 14 -5.49 9.29 -7.05
C ASP A 14 -5.30 10.22 -8.26
N ILE A 15 -4.12 10.82 -8.42
CA ILE A 15 -3.82 11.65 -9.59
C ILE A 15 -3.78 10.76 -10.85
N TYR A 16 -3.16 9.58 -10.75
CA TYR A 16 -2.78 8.77 -11.90
C TYR A 16 -3.41 7.38 -11.93
N TRP A 17 -3.71 6.76 -10.78
CA TRP A 17 -3.90 5.31 -10.70
C TRP A 17 -5.32 4.90 -10.37
N CYS A 18 -5.96 5.53 -9.38
CA CYS A 18 -7.33 5.24 -8.95
C CYS A 18 -8.24 6.46 -9.08
N SER A 19 -9.55 6.25 -9.21
CA SER A 19 -10.53 7.34 -9.32
C SER A 19 -11.38 7.52 -8.05
N TYR A 20 -11.71 8.77 -7.70
CA TYR A 20 -12.73 9.09 -6.69
C TYR A 20 -14.17 9.06 -7.23
N SER A 21 -14.36 8.87 -8.54
CA SER A 21 -15.70 8.71 -9.09
C SER A 21 -16.37 7.44 -8.57
N SER A 22 -17.70 7.40 -8.62
CA SER A 22 -18.49 6.17 -8.39
C SER A 22 -18.28 5.10 -9.47
N GLN A 23 -17.40 5.34 -10.43
CA GLN A 23 -17.04 4.44 -11.52
C GLN A 23 -15.52 4.22 -11.52
N PRO A 24 -15.05 3.00 -11.81
CA PRO A 24 -13.63 2.73 -11.98
C PRO A 24 -13.02 3.58 -13.10
N GLY A 25 -11.75 3.95 -12.97
CA GLY A 25 -11.09 4.78 -13.97
C GLY A 25 -9.58 4.86 -13.77
N LYS A 26 -8.95 5.82 -14.46
CA LYS A 26 -7.49 6.04 -14.45
C LYS A 26 -6.72 4.81 -14.95
N ALA A 27 -5.40 4.79 -14.78
CA ALA A 27 -4.55 3.77 -15.37
C ALA A 27 -4.82 2.36 -14.81
N CYS A 28 -5.24 2.22 -13.55
CA CYS A 28 -5.57 0.91 -12.98
C CYS A 28 -7.01 0.47 -13.23
N GLY A 29 -7.91 1.36 -13.68
CA GLY A 29 -9.31 1.01 -13.92
C GLY A 29 -10.06 0.59 -12.65
N VAL A 30 -9.78 1.27 -11.52
CA VAL A 30 -10.34 0.99 -10.18
C VAL A 30 -10.81 2.29 -9.51
N THR A 31 -11.62 2.17 -8.46
CA THR A 31 -11.89 3.29 -7.55
C THR A 31 -10.85 3.34 -6.44
N CYS A 32 -10.66 4.50 -5.81
CA CYS A 32 -9.76 4.61 -4.66
C CYS A 32 -10.34 3.96 -3.39
N GLU A 33 -11.64 3.64 -3.35
CA GLU A 33 -12.22 2.84 -2.27
C GLU A 33 -11.80 1.39 -2.36
N ASP A 34 -11.69 0.86 -3.58
CA ASP A 34 -11.26 -0.53 -3.80
C ASP A 34 -9.85 -0.73 -3.21
N MET A 35 -8.94 0.23 -3.36
CA MET A 35 -7.57 0.17 -2.79
C MET A 35 -7.49 0.21 -1.24
N LYS A 36 -8.61 0.40 -0.52
CA LYS A 36 -8.62 0.50 0.95
C LYS A 36 -9.34 -0.67 1.62
N ASN A 37 -9.93 -1.55 0.84
CA ASN A 37 -10.73 -2.64 1.35
C ASN A 37 -9.82 -3.82 1.83
N SER A 38 -10.40 -4.91 2.30
CA SER A 38 -9.65 -6.05 2.85
C SER A 38 -9.13 -7.04 1.79
N ASP A 39 -9.74 -7.08 0.61
CA ASP A 39 -9.27 -7.83 -0.55
C ASP A 39 -8.26 -6.96 -1.29
N ILE A 40 -7.03 -7.45 -1.41
CA ILE A 40 -5.93 -6.75 -2.09
C ILE A 40 -5.72 -7.24 -3.53
N SER A 41 -6.60 -8.09 -4.06
CA SER A 41 -6.42 -8.68 -5.39
C SER A 41 -6.34 -7.61 -6.49
N ASP A 42 -7.12 -6.54 -6.38
CA ASP A 42 -7.09 -5.39 -7.27
C ASP A 42 -5.94 -4.43 -6.97
N ASP A 43 -5.56 -4.25 -5.70
CA ASP A 43 -4.32 -3.56 -5.33
C ASP A 43 -3.10 -4.19 -6.00
N ILE A 44 -2.96 -5.52 -5.90
CA ILE A 44 -1.84 -6.29 -6.48
C ILE A 44 -1.80 -6.10 -8.00
N ARG A 45 -2.96 -6.14 -8.68
CA ARG A 45 -3.02 -5.85 -10.12
C ARG A 45 -2.59 -4.41 -10.42
N CYS A 46 -3.03 -3.43 -9.62
CA CYS A 46 -2.68 -2.03 -9.83
C CYS A 46 -1.18 -1.79 -9.62
N ILE A 47 -0.55 -2.33 -8.55
CA ILE A 47 0.88 -2.13 -8.32
C ILE A 47 1.74 -2.80 -9.39
N GLN A 48 1.30 -3.89 -10.01
CA GLN A 48 1.99 -4.50 -11.15
C GLN A 48 2.01 -3.55 -12.37
N ILE A 49 0.87 -2.90 -12.65
CA ILE A 49 0.78 -1.87 -13.71
C ILE A 49 1.72 -0.69 -13.39
N ILE A 50 1.69 -0.19 -12.15
CA ILE A 50 2.54 0.92 -11.70
C ILE A 50 4.02 0.56 -11.87
N PHE A 51 4.38 -0.65 -11.42
CA PHE A 51 5.73 -1.17 -11.45
C PHE A 51 6.25 -1.30 -12.89
N ASP A 52 5.47 -1.87 -13.80
CA ASP A 52 5.87 -2.01 -15.20
C ASP A 52 6.02 -0.65 -15.90
N GLU A 53 5.12 0.29 -15.64
CA GLU A 53 5.24 1.64 -16.19
C GLU A 53 6.49 2.37 -15.65
N HIS A 54 6.76 2.27 -14.35
CA HIS A 54 7.95 2.91 -13.76
C HIS A 54 9.25 2.21 -14.12
N ARG A 55 9.21 0.90 -14.39
CA ARG A 55 10.33 0.17 -14.97
C ARG A 55 10.63 0.71 -16.37
N ARG A 56 9.61 0.98 -17.18
CA ARG A 56 9.77 1.58 -18.53
C ARG A 56 10.34 3.00 -18.47
N ILE A 57 9.92 3.81 -17.48
CA ILE A 57 10.34 5.21 -17.32
C ILE A 57 11.75 5.34 -16.72
N SER A 58 12.07 4.53 -15.71
CA SER A 58 13.24 4.76 -14.85
C SER A 58 14.21 3.57 -14.76
N GLY A 59 13.90 2.45 -15.41
CA GLY A 59 14.67 1.21 -15.36
C GLY A 59 14.42 0.35 -14.11
N ASN A 60 13.70 0.85 -13.11
CA ASN A 60 13.32 0.10 -11.91
C ASN A 60 11.88 0.46 -11.49
N GLY A 61 10.98 -0.52 -11.46
CA GLY A 61 9.57 -0.30 -11.14
C GLY A 61 9.31 0.16 -9.70
N PHE A 62 10.19 -0.21 -8.76
CA PHE A 62 10.05 0.24 -7.37
C PHE A 62 10.30 1.74 -7.18
N ASN A 63 10.86 2.43 -8.18
CA ASN A 63 11.04 3.88 -8.14
C ASN A 63 9.71 4.66 -8.16
N ALA A 64 8.56 4.02 -8.39
CA ALA A 64 7.26 4.64 -8.22
C ALA A 64 7.00 5.09 -6.77
N TRP A 65 7.63 4.40 -5.80
CA TRP A 65 7.51 4.72 -4.39
C TRP A 65 8.75 5.46 -3.90
N SER A 66 8.60 6.74 -3.58
CA SER A 66 9.70 7.60 -3.10
C SER A 66 10.39 7.06 -1.84
N VAL A 67 9.67 6.28 -1.03
CA VAL A 67 10.18 5.63 0.19
C VAL A 67 11.06 4.41 -0.08
N TYR A 68 10.95 3.77 -1.25
CA TYR A 68 11.64 2.52 -1.55
C TYR A 68 13.16 2.67 -1.47
N LYS A 69 13.72 3.62 -2.21
CA LYS A 69 15.18 3.83 -2.26
C LYS A 69 15.81 4.13 -0.89
N PRO A 70 15.32 5.10 -0.08
CA PRO A 70 15.90 5.40 1.22
C PRO A 70 15.62 4.36 2.32
N TYR A 71 14.53 3.60 2.24
CA TYR A 71 14.06 2.75 3.35
C TYR A 71 14.01 1.25 3.06
N CYS A 72 13.96 0.84 1.80
CA CYS A 72 13.74 -0.56 1.42
C CYS A 72 14.90 -1.15 0.61
N GLN A 73 15.47 -0.39 -0.33
CA GLN A 73 16.49 -0.90 -1.26
C GLN A 73 17.70 -1.50 -0.54
N GLY A 74 18.01 -2.76 -0.83
CA GLY A 74 19.11 -3.52 -0.22
C GLY A 74 18.80 -4.07 1.18
N ARG A 75 17.54 -4.01 1.63
CA ARG A 75 17.07 -4.52 2.92
C ARG A 75 15.87 -5.45 2.79
N GLU A 76 15.52 -5.87 1.57
CA GLU A 76 14.33 -6.65 1.23
C GLU A 76 14.23 -7.93 2.08
N GLU A 77 15.33 -8.67 2.17
CA GLU A 77 15.45 -9.90 2.97
C GLU A 77 15.12 -9.71 4.45
N SER A 78 15.42 -8.53 5.01
CA SER A 78 15.15 -8.26 6.43
C SER A 78 13.66 -8.15 6.76
N PHE A 79 12.83 -7.84 5.76
CA PHE A 79 11.38 -7.73 5.94
C PHE A 79 10.69 -9.10 5.96
N ILE A 80 11.26 -10.10 5.28
CA ILE A 80 10.73 -11.47 5.19
C ILE A 80 11.48 -12.49 6.06
N HIS A 81 12.48 -12.04 6.82
CA HIS A 81 13.29 -12.91 7.69
C HIS A 81 12.40 -13.73 8.63
N ASN A 82 12.62 -15.04 8.74
CA ASN A 82 11.81 -15.99 9.53
C ASN A 82 10.32 -16.08 9.13
N CYS A 83 9.93 -15.67 7.93
CA CYS A 83 8.58 -15.96 7.42
C CYS A 83 8.42 -17.37 6.88
N PHE A 84 9.52 -17.97 6.42
CA PHE A 84 9.52 -19.28 5.73
C PHE A 84 10.33 -20.35 6.48
N ASP A 85 10.75 -20.06 7.71
CA ASP A 85 11.49 -21.02 8.54
C ASP A 85 10.52 -21.68 9.53
N GLU A 86 10.03 -22.87 9.17
CA GLU A 86 9.16 -23.71 9.99
C GLU A 86 9.76 -24.07 11.37
N THR A 87 11.09 -23.92 11.54
CA THR A 87 11.79 -24.23 12.79
C THR A 87 11.89 -23.06 13.76
N VAL A 88 11.55 -21.84 13.31
CA VAL A 88 11.62 -20.62 14.10
C VAL A 88 10.22 -20.06 14.30
N PRO A 89 9.65 -20.11 15.53
CA PRO A 89 8.38 -19.48 15.80
C PRO A 89 8.43 -18.01 15.43
N SER A 90 7.50 -17.57 14.56
CA SER A 90 7.29 -16.17 14.24
C SER A 90 7.14 -15.39 15.54
N THR A 91 8.15 -14.61 15.90
CA THR A 91 8.12 -13.81 17.13
C THR A 91 7.10 -12.68 16.96
N SER A 92 6.26 -12.48 17.98
CA SER A 92 5.32 -11.35 18.03
C SER A 92 6.08 -10.03 17.86
N ILE A 93 5.73 -9.26 16.82
CA ILE A 93 6.40 -7.99 16.50
C ILE A 93 5.88 -6.87 17.42
N ARG A 94 6.82 -6.21 18.09
CA ARG A 94 6.67 -4.80 18.49
C ARG A 94 6.72 -3.94 17.22
N PRO A 95 5.67 -3.20 16.83
CA PRO A 95 5.67 -2.44 15.59
C PRO A 95 6.94 -1.60 15.50
N ARG A 96 7.72 -1.73 14.42
CA ARG A 96 8.58 -0.60 14.04
C ARG A 96 7.63 0.57 13.85
N PRO A 97 7.90 1.75 14.43
CA PRO A 97 7.10 2.93 14.16
C PRO A 97 7.01 3.05 12.64
N GLY A 98 5.79 2.90 12.10
CA GLY A 98 5.56 3.21 10.70
C GLY A 98 6.04 4.63 10.46
N ILE A 99 6.63 4.88 9.29
CA ILE A 99 6.88 6.25 8.84
C ILE A 99 5.48 6.84 8.59
N THR A 100 4.83 7.33 9.64
CA THR A 100 3.57 8.05 9.53
C THR A 100 3.90 9.43 9.00
N ALA A 101 3.27 9.79 7.88
CA ALA A 101 3.14 11.20 7.54
C ALA A 101 2.52 11.92 8.76
N PRO A 102 2.95 13.14 9.10
CA PRO A 102 2.37 13.87 10.22
C PRO A 102 0.85 14.00 10.02
N THR A 103 0.09 13.30 10.87
CA THR A 103 -1.37 13.29 10.85
C THR A 103 -1.87 14.71 11.10
N GLN A 104 -2.54 15.32 10.11
CA GLN A 104 -3.32 16.52 10.38
C GLN A 104 -4.58 16.13 11.15
N PRO A 105 -4.96 16.87 12.20
CA PRO A 105 -6.21 16.62 12.93
C PRO A 105 -7.41 16.84 12.01
N GLY A 106 -8.02 15.74 11.57
CA GLY A 106 -9.22 15.74 10.75
C GLY A 106 -10.42 16.34 11.50
N LYS A 107 -11.19 17.18 10.82
CA LYS A 107 -12.48 17.68 11.31
C LYS A 107 -13.43 16.50 11.51
N LYS A 108 -14.13 16.47 12.65
CA LYS A 108 -15.17 15.48 12.95
C LYS A 108 -16.30 15.59 11.93
N SER A 109 -16.39 14.66 10.98
CA SER A 109 -17.58 14.49 10.14
C SER A 109 -18.46 13.37 10.71
N ALA A 110 -19.77 13.57 10.60
CA ALA A 110 -20.81 12.73 11.20
C ALA A 110 -20.84 11.29 10.62
N LEU A 111 -21.30 10.35 11.44
CA LEU A 111 -21.44 8.91 11.15
C LEU A 111 -22.08 8.65 9.78
N THR A 112 -21.30 8.08 8.88
CA THR A 112 -21.76 7.14 7.84
C THR A 112 -21.25 5.75 8.24
N ALA A 113 -21.85 4.67 7.70
CA ALA A 113 -21.45 3.30 7.98
C ALA A 113 -19.92 3.20 8.06
N ALA A 114 -19.40 2.59 9.13
CA ALA A 114 -17.96 2.56 9.37
C ALA A 114 -17.27 2.17 8.05
N PRO A 115 -16.36 3.01 7.53
CA PRO A 115 -15.64 2.66 6.31
C PRO A 115 -15.03 1.27 6.52
N PRO A 116 -14.98 0.42 5.48
CA PRO A 116 -14.40 -0.90 5.61
C PRO A 116 -13.04 -0.73 6.28
N ILE A 117 -12.93 -1.28 7.50
CA ILE A 117 -11.69 -1.18 8.26
C ILE A 117 -10.69 -1.99 7.45
N GLY A 118 -9.72 -1.30 6.85
CA GLY A 118 -8.63 -1.93 6.12
C GLY A 118 -8.01 -3.04 6.97
N LYS A 119 -7.70 -4.17 6.34
CA LYS A 119 -7.18 -5.34 7.04
C LYS A 119 -5.82 -5.01 7.67
N VAL A 120 -5.68 -5.32 8.95
CA VAL A 120 -4.39 -5.32 9.63
C VAL A 120 -3.79 -6.71 9.47
N TYR A 121 -2.67 -6.79 8.76
CA TYR A 121 -1.99 -8.05 8.49
C TYR A 121 -1.08 -8.47 9.63
N ASP A 122 -1.05 -9.76 9.92
CA ASP A 122 -0.10 -10.35 10.86
C ASP A 122 1.32 -10.43 10.27
N ARG A 123 2.33 -10.61 11.13
CA ARG A 123 3.72 -10.84 10.68
C ARG A 123 3.74 -12.04 9.72
N CYS A 124 4.35 -11.85 8.56
CA CYS A 124 4.53 -12.85 7.51
C CYS A 124 3.27 -13.28 6.75
N GLU A 125 2.10 -12.72 7.06
CA GLU A 125 0.86 -13.06 6.35
C GLU A 125 0.99 -12.80 4.85
N LEU A 126 1.36 -11.56 4.48
CA LEU A 126 1.59 -11.16 3.10
C LEU A 126 2.82 -11.80 2.43
N ALA A 127 3.67 -12.47 3.20
CA ALA A 127 4.82 -13.18 2.62
C ALA A 127 4.42 -14.53 2.03
N ASN A 128 3.25 -15.06 2.39
CA ASN A 128 2.77 -16.38 1.97
C ASN A 128 1.87 -16.38 0.71
N ASP A 129 1.50 -15.19 0.21
CA ASP A 129 0.68 -15.00 -1.00
C ASP A 129 1.55 -14.84 -2.25
#